data_AF-A0A257JMX8-F1
#
_entry.id   AF-A0A257JMX8-F1
#
_cell.length_a   1.000
_cell.length_b   1.000
_cell.length_c   1.000
_cell.angle_alpha   90.00
_cell.angle_beta   90.00
_cell.angle_gamma   90.00
#
_symmetry.space_group_name_H-M   'P 1'
#
loop_
_entity.id
_entity.type
_entity.pdbx_description
1 polymer ?
#
loop_
_entity_poly.entity_id
_entity_poly.type
_entity_poly.pdbx_seq_one_letter_code
_entity_poly.pdbx_strand_id
1 'polypeptide(L)'
;MYDIVFYISAGTLAFGAGLGVKGMFDPMWAGRLVRLQPENGQPEGYSEFRATFGGMFLGLHLSALAFMVFWGKEAGIAACSVLAAGWWFTALGRYLSYSMDSNTQHSHVVRSVAIEVIIGLAIAVWPITSVMKI
;
A
#
# COMPACT_ATOMS: atom_id res chain seq x y z
N MET A 1 11.27 -10.02 22.44
CA MET A 1 11.68 -10.85 21.28
C MET A 1 10.61 -10.67 20.21
N TYR A 2 11.00 -10.41 18.97
CA TYR A 2 10.03 -10.25 17.87
C TYR A 2 9.41 -11.61 17.52
N ASP A 3 8.11 -11.62 17.31
CA ASP A 3 7.33 -12.82 16.96
C ASP A 3 7.02 -12.86 15.46
N ILE A 4 6.33 -13.92 15.02
CA ILE A 4 6.01 -14.11 13.60
C ILE A 4 5.14 -12.98 13.04
N VAL A 5 4.20 -12.45 13.83
CA VAL A 5 3.30 -11.38 13.38
C VAL A 5 4.06 -10.07 13.17
N PHE A 6 5.06 -9.77 14.01
CA PHE A 6 5.99 -8.67 13.78
C PHE A 6 6.68 -8.80 12.41
N TYR A 7 7.23 -9.97 12.09
CA TYR A 7 7.94 -10.18 10.82
C TYR A 7 7.01 -10.15 9.60
N ILE A 8 5.75 -10.58 9.74
CA ILE A 8 4.74 -10.45 8.66
C ILE A 8 4.49 -8.97 8.34
N SER A 9 4.22 -8.15 9.36
CA SER A 9 4.02 -6.71 9.19
C SER A 9 5.26 -6.04 8.62
N ALA A 10 6.44 -6.29 9.20
CA ALA A 10 7.71 -5.71 8.73
C ALA A 10 8.03 -6.11 7.28
N GLY A 11 7.86 -7.39 6.92
CA GLY A 11 8.08 -7.90 5.58
C GLY A 11 7.11 -7.30 4.56
N THR A 12 5.84 -7.12 4.94
CA THR A 12 4.83 -6.46 4.08
C THR A 12 5.16 -4.99 3.85
N LEU A 13 5.63 -4.28 4.88
CA LEU A 13 6.11 -2.91 4.76
C LEU A 13 7.32 -2.82 3.82
N ALA A 14 8.31 -3.70 4.00
CA ALA A 14 9.48 -3.77 3.12
C ALA A 14 9.08 -4.07 1.66
N PHE A 15 8.11 -4.96 1.44
CA PHE A 15 7.55 -5.23 0.12
C PHE A 15 6.90 -3.99 -0.50
N GLY A 16 6.06 -3.27 0.24
CA GLY A 16 5.43 -2.03 -0.23
C GLY A 16 6.45 -0.93 -0.52
N ALA A 17 7.50 -0.81 0.29
CA ALA A 17 8.64 0.06 -0.01
C ALA A 17 9.32 -0.34 -1.33
N GLY A 18 9.54 -1.64 -1.56
CA GLY A 18 10.06 -2.16 -2.83
C GLY A 18 9.19 -1.81 -4.05
N LEU A 19 7.86 -1.88 -3.92
CA LEU A 19 6.94 -1.40 -4.96
C LEU A 19 7.12 0.09 -5.22
N GLY A 20 7.29 0.91 -4.16
CA GLY A 20 7.56 2.34 -4.27
C GLY A 20 8.88 2.64 -4.98
N VAL A 21 9.98 1.95 -4.64
CA VAL A 21 11.25 2.04 -5.37
C VAL A 21 11.02 1.72 -6.85
N LYS A 22 10.36 0.60 -7.14
CA LYS A 22 10.14 0.19 -8.53
C LYS A 22 9.31 1.21 -9.30
N GLY A 23 8.23 1.74 -8.72
CA GLY A 23 7.41 2.78 -9.36
C GLY A 23 8.14 4.12 -9.53
N MET A 24 9.04 4.46 -8.61
CA MET A 24 9.86 5.67 -8.69
C MET A 24 10.84 5.61 -9.88
N PHE A 25 11.46 4.46 -10.13
CA PHE A 25 12.44 4.31 -11.21
C PHE A 25 11.83 3.86 -12.55
N ASP A 26 10.78 3.04 -12.53
CA ASP A 26 10.05 2.54 -13.71
C ASP A 26 8.55 2.93 -13.65
N PRO A 27 8.20 4.17 -14.05
CA PRO A 27 6.83 4.65 -14.05
C PRO A 27 5.94 3.92 -15.08
N MET A 28 6.54 3.35 -16.14
CA MET A 28 5.80 2.55 -17.13
C MET A 28 5.32 1.23 -16.53
N TRP A 29 6.13 0.61 -15.68
CA TRP A 29 5.68 -0.55 -14.91
C TRP A 29 4.55 -0.19 -13.95
N ALA A 30 4.66 0.93 -13.22
CA ALA A 30 3.60 1.39 -12.32
C ALA A 30 2.29 1.64 -13.08
N GLY A 31 2.34 2.39 -14.19
CA GLY A 31 1.19 2.63 -15.07
C GLY A 31 0.56 1.33 -15.56
N ARG A 32 1.35 0.36 -16.04
CA ARG A 32 0.84 -0.97 -16.45
C ARG A 32 0.19 -1.74 -15.31
N LEU A 33 0.74 -1.68 -14.10
CA LEU A 33 0.21 -2.37 -12.93
C LEU A 33 -1.22 -1.90 -12.61
N VAL A 34 -1.45 -0.59 -12.69
CA VAL A 34 -2.76 0.03 -12.41
C VAL A 34 -3.59 0.31 -13.68
N ARG A 35 -3.06 -0.06 -14.85
CA ARG A 35 -3.66 0.18 -16.18
C ARG A 35 -3.96 1.65 -16.47
N LEU A 36 -3.10 2.54 -15.98
CA LEU A 36 -3.12 3.96 -16.26
C LEU A 36 -2.03 4.32 -17.27
N GLN A 37 -2.31 5.30 -18.11
CA GLN A 37 -1.37 5.91 -19.03
C GLN A 37 -1.53 7.45 -18.97
N PRO A 38 -0.45 8.22 -19.13
CA PRO A 38 -0.56 9.67 -19.30
C PRO A 38 -1.43 10.02 -20.51
N GLU A 39 -2.05 11.19 -20.45
CA GLU A 39 -2.82 11.76 -21.55
C GLU A 39 -1.92 12.03 -22.77
N ASN A 40 -2.51 11.94 -23.97
CA ASN A 40 -1.76 12.18 -25.20
C ASN A 40 -1.22 13.61 -25.26
N GLY A 41 0.07 13.75 -25.56
CA GLY A 41 0.75 15.05 -25.61
C GLY A 41 1.12 15.64 -24.26
N GLN A 42 0.92 14.91 -23.15
CA GLN A 42 1.27 15.36 -21.79
C GLN A 42 2.21 14.34 -21.09
N PRO A 43 3.48 14.22 -21.55
CA PRO A 43 4.43 13.25 -20.99
C PRO A 43 4.76 13.51 -19.51
N GLU A 44 4.50 14.70 -19.00
CA GLU A 44 4.68 15.09 -17.61
C GLU A 44 3.82 14.24 -16.65
N GLY A 45 2.76 13.59 -17.14
CA GLY A 45 1.98 12.63 -16.35
C GLY A 45 2.81 11.46 -15.81
N TYR A 46 3.98 11.15 -16.41
CA TYR A 46 4.92 10.18 -15.84
C TYR A 46 5.53 10.62 -14.50
N SER A 47 5.57 11.93 -14.21
CA SER A 47 6.03 12.44 -12.92
C SER A 47 5.13 12.02 -11.77
N GLU A 48 3.81 11.94 -11.97
CA GLU A 48 2.85 11.48 -10.95
C GLU A 48 3.07 10.01 -10.57
N PHE A 49 3.44 9.17 -11.53
CA PHE A 49 3.82 7.80 -11.23
C PHE A 49 5.09 7.73 -10.38
N ARG A 50 6.06 8.61 -10.61
CA ARG A 50 7.29 8.63 -9.81
C ARG A 50 7.08 9.23 -8.42
N ALA A 51 6.31 10.30 -8.33
CA ALA A 51 6.07 11.03 -7.09
C ALA A 51 5.03 10.33 -6.22
N THR A 52 3.82 10.14 -6.73
CA THR A 52 2.66 9.67 -5.97
C THR A 52 2.62 8.15 -5.89
N PHE A 53 2.80 7.42 -7.01
CA PHE A 53 2.84 5.95 -6.95
C PHE A 53 4.20 5.39 -6.48
N GLY A 54 5.29 6.11 -6.72
CA GLY A 54 6.64 5.70 -6.32
C GLY A 54 7.03 6.26 -4.96
N GLY A 55 7.27 7.56 -4.90
CA GLY A 55 7.79 8.28 -3.74
C GLY A 55 6.91 8.23 -2.51
N MET A 56 5.61 8.53 -2.64
CA MET A 56 4.69 8.46 -1.50
C MET A 56 4.57 7.03 -0.97
N PHE A 57 4.46 6.04 -1.86
CA PHE A 57 4.41 4.63 -1.50
C PHE A 57 5.68 4.19 -0.77
N LEU A 58 6.86 4.55 -1.31
CA LEU A 58 8.16 4.29 -0.69
C LEU A 58 8.24 4.93 0.70
N GLY A 59 7.96 6.24 0.77
CA GLY A 59 8.10 7.04 1.98
C GLY A 59 7.18 6.56 3.10
N LEU A 60 5.91 6.28 2.79
CA LEU A 60 4.95 5.81 3.79
C LEU A 60 5.33 4.43 4.36
N HIS A 61 5.70 3.49 3.49
CA HIS A 61 6.07 2.14 3.94
C HIS A 61 7.40 2.13 4.71
N LEU A 62 8.42 2.87 4.25
CA LEU A 62 9.68 3.00 4.99
C LEU A 62 9.50 3.73 6.31
N SER A 63 8.64 4.76 6.36
CA SER A 63 8.35 5.47 7.61
C SER A 63 7.65 4.55 8.59
N ALA A 64 6.61 3.83 8.19
CA ALA A 64 5.95 2.87 9.07
C ALA A 64 6.91 1.79 9.56
N LEU A 65 7.79 1.27 8.69
CA LEU A 65 8.80 0.30 9.08
C LEU A 65 9.82 0.88 10.07
N ALA A 66 10.31 2.09 9.81
CA ALA A 66 11.24 2.77 10.71
C ALA A 66 10.61 3.03 12.08
N PHE A 67 9.33 3.42 12.12
CA PHE A 67 8.61 3.62 13.37
C PHE A 67 8.46 2.32 14.15
N MET A 68 8.10 1.24 13.45
CA MET A 68 7.96 -0.10 13.99
C MET A 68 9.27 -0.65 14.58
N VAL A 69 10.42 -0.37 13.94
CA VAL A 69 11.72 -0.93 14.35
C VAL A 69 12.46 -0.04 15.34
N PHE A 70 12.42 1.29 15.18
CA PHE A 70 13.34 2.20 15.86
C PHE A 70 12.67 3.19 16.84
N TRP A 71 11.39 3.53 16.70
CA TRP A 71 10.74 4.58 17.51
C TRP A 71 9.86 4.05 18.66
N GLY A 72 9.87 2.74 18.89
CA GLY A 72 9.16 2.11 19.99
C GLY A 72 7.76 1.62 19.63
N LYS A 73 7.22 0.77 20.52
CA LYS A 73 6.03 -0.03 20.25
C LYS A 73 4.80 0.82 19.87
N GLU A 74 4.45 1.82 20.68
CA GLU A 74 3.24 2.61 20.46
C GLU A 74 3.29 3.41 19.15
N ALA A 75 4.45 4.00 18.83
CA ALA A 75 4.67 4.74 17.60
C ALA A 75 4.58 3.83 16.36
N GLY A 76 5.16 2.63 16.45
CA GLY A 76 5.05 1.59 15.43
C GLY A 76 3.60 1.13 15.20
N ILE A 77 2.86 0.86 16.28
CA ILE A 77 1.45 0.46 16.22
C ILE A 77 0.64 1.54 15.50
N ALA A 78 0.79 2.81 15.89
CA ALA A 78 0.08 3.91 15.27
C ALA A 78 0.41 4.04 13.77
N ALA A 79 1.69 4.03 13.41
CA ALA A 79 2.12 4.18 12.02
C ALA A 79 1.62 3.04 11.12
N CYS A 80 1.76 1.79 11.57
CA CYS A 80 1.26 0.62 10.85
C CYS A 80 -0.27 0.63 10.73
N SER A 81 -0.99 1.04 11.79
CA SER A 81 -2.45 1.10 11.78
C SER A 81 -2.99 2.12 10.78
N VAL A 82 -2.38 3.31 10.71
CA VAL A 82 -2.76 4.35 9.74
C VAL A 82 -2.50 3.87 8.31
N LEU A 83 -1.35 3.26 8.05
CA LEU A 83 -1.03 2.75 6.71
C LEU A 83 -1.92 1.57 6.30
N ALA A 84 -2.22 0.65 7.22
CA ALA A 84 -3.17 -0.44 6.98
C ALA A 84 -4.58 0.09 6.66
N ALA A 85 -5.05 1.11 7.39
CA ALA A 85 -6.31 1.77 7.08
C ALA A 85 -6.28 2.38 5.67
N GLY A 86 -5.18 3.01 5.26
CA GLY A 86 -5.00 3.51 3.88
C GLY A 86 -5.17 2.43 2.81
N TRP A 87 -4.65 1.23 3.04
CA TRP A 87 -4.86 0.08 2.14
C TRP A 87 -6.33 -0.36 2.10
N TRP A 88 -7.04 -0.38 3.22
CA TRP A 88 -8.48 -0.69 3.25
C TRP A 88 -9.33 0.40 2.59
N PHE A 89 -8.97 1.68 2.73
CA PHE A 89 -9.62 2.76 1.99
C PHE A 89 -9.33 2.68 0.49
N THR A 90 -8.19 2.15 0.08
CA THR A 90 -7.91 1.84 -1.33
C THR A 90 -8.85 0.73 -1.84
N ALA A 91 -9.06 -0.33 -1.04
CA ALA A 91 -10.03 -1.38 -1.34
C ALA A 91 -11.46 -0.84 -1.45
N LEU A 92 -11.86 0.06 -0.54
CA LEU A 92 -13.13 0.78 -0.63
C LEU A 92 -13.22 1.60 -1.91
N GLY A 93 -12.17 2.34 -2.27
CA GLY A 93 -12.11 3.11 -3.51
C GLY A 93 -12.32 2.24 -4.76
N ARG A 94 -11.75 1.03 -4.80
CA ARG A 94 -12.02 0.09 -5.90
C ARG A 94 -13.45 -0.42 -5.93
N TYR A 95 -14.02 -0.70 -4.78
CA TYR A 95 -15.42 -1.08 -4.70
C TYR A 95 -16.36 0.03 -5.19
N LEU A 96 -16.04 1.30 -4.86
CA LEU A 96 -16.76 2.45 -5.35
C LEU A 96 -16.62 2.60 -6.88
N SER A 97 -15.40 2.46 -7.42
CA SER A 97 -15.17 2.47 -8.88
C SER A 97 -15.98 1.39 -9.60
N TYR A 98 -16.08 0.18 -9.05
CA TYR A 98 -16.96 -0.85 -9.60
C TYR A 98 -18.43 -0.45 -9.62
N SER A 99 -18.88 0.25 -8.59
CA SER A 99 -20.28 0.65 -8.41
C SER A 99 -20.66 1.87 -9.23
N MET A 100 -19.69 2.73 -9.56
CA MET A 100 -19.93 4.05 -10.16
C MET A 100 -19.50 4.14 -11.63
N ASP A 101 -18.51 3.34 -12.06
CA ASP A 101 -17.97 3.41 -13.41
C ASP A 101 -18.63 2.37 -14.32
N SER A 102 -19.01 2.78 -15.53
CA SER A 102 -19.82 1.96 -16.45
C SER A 102 -19.06 0.81 -17.14
N ASN A 103 -17.73 0.77 -17.04
CA ASN A 103 -16.87 -0.15 -17.82
C ASN A 103 -15.83 -0.90 -16.97
N THR A 104 -16.16 -1.22 -15.73
CA THR A 104 -15.22 -1.90 -14.81
C THR A 104 -15.39 -3.42 -14.84
N GLN A 105 -14.30 -4.15 -15.14
CA GLN A 105 -14.31 -5.61 -15.14
C GLN A 105 -14.41 -6.17 -13.70
N HIS A 106 -15.53 -6.82 -13.38
CA HIS A 106 -15.78 -7.38 -12.04
C HIS A 106 -14.62 -8.24 -11.49
N SER A 107 -14.08 -9.16 -12.30
CA SER A 107 -12.98 -10.04 -11.88
C SER A 107 -11.69 -9.29 -11.54
N HIS A 108 -11.42 -8.18 -12.22
CA HIS A 108 -10.27 -7.33 -11.91
C HIS A 108 -10.46 -6.62 -10.57
N VAL A 109 -11.66 -6.10 -10.30
CA VAL A 109 -11.97 -5.41 -9.04
C VAL A 109 -11.85 -6.38 -7.87
N VAL A 110 -12.50 -7.54 -7.93
CA VAL A 110 -12.46 -8.54 -6.86
C VAL A 110 -11.04 -8.92 -6.51
N ARG A 111 -10.20 -9.21 -7.52
CA ARG A 111 -8.79 -9.56 -7.30
C ARG A 111 -8.03 -8.44 -6.62
N SER A 112 -8.21 -7.20 -7.07
CA SER A 112 -7.46 -6.08 -6.51
C SER A 112 -7.92 -5.70 -5.11
N VAL A 113 -9.23 -5.71 -4.84
CA VAL A 113 -9.79 -5.54 -3.49
C VAL A 113 -9.23 -6.60 -2.55
N ALA A 114 -9.17 -7.86 -2.99
CA ALA A 114 -8.59 -8.94 -2.18
C ALA A 114 -7.11 -8.66 -1.85
N ILE A 115 -6.31 -8.25 -2.84
CA ILE A 115 -4.90 -7.89 -2.63
C ILE A 115 -4.77 -6.74 -1.60
N GLU A 116 -5.58 -5.69 -1.75
CA GLU A 116 -5.54 -4.52 -0.88
C GLU A 116 -5.95 -4.83 0.56
N VAL A 117 -6.99 -5.65 0.73
CA VAL A 117 -7.42 -6.15 2.04
C VAL A 117 -6.35 -7.02 2.67
N ILE A 118 -5.75 -7.95 1.91
CA ILE A 118 -4.69 -8.85 2.40
C ILE A 118 -3.45 -8.05 2.82
N ILE A 119 -3.02 -7.07 2.03
CA ILE A 119 -1.88 -6.23 2.38
C ILE A 119 -2.20 -5.40 3.63
N GLY A 120 -3.38 -4.77 3.70
CA GLY A 120 -3.79 -4.03 4.88
C GLY A 120 -3.82 -4.89 6.15
N LEU A 121 -4.36 -6.12 6.06
CA LEU A 121 -4.36 -7.08 7.16
C LEU A 121 -2.95 -7.52 7.54
N ALA A 122 -2.08 -7.79 6.57
CA ALA A 122 -0.70 -8.19 6.81
C ALA A 122 0.12 -7.07 7.46
N ILE A 123 -0.15 -5.80 7.15
CA ILE A 123 0.43 -4.67 7.89
C ILE A 123 -0.17 -4.58 9.31
N ALA A 124 -1.48 -4.75 9.46
CA ALA A 124 -2.20 -4.58 10.71
C ALA A 124 -2.08 -5.74 11.72
N VAL A 125 -1.60 -6.92 11.32
CA VAL A 125 -1.59 -8.10 12.19
C VAL A 125 -0.78 -7.90 13.47
N TRP A 126 0.42 -7.31 13.38
CA TRP A 126 1.22 -6.99 14.57
C TRP A 126 0.58 -5.90 15.44
N PRO A 127 0.08 -4.77 14.90
CA PRO A 127 -0.67 -3.79 15.67
C PRO A 127 -1.87 -4.37 16.42
N ILE A 128 -2.70 -5.17 15.74
CA ILE A 128 -3.92 -5.74 16.31
C ILE A 128 -3.60 -6.66 17.50
N THR A 129 -2.71 -7.62 17.29
CA THR A 129 -2.27 -8.56 18.34
C THR A 129 -1.60 -7.84 19.51
N SER A 130 -0.77 -6.83 19.20
CA SER A 130 -0.10 -6.00 20.20
C SER A 130 -1.04 -5.22 21.11
N VAL A 131 -2.18 -4.74 20.59
CA VAL A 131 -3.21 -4.00 21.34
C VAL A 131 -4.13 -4.96 22.09
N MET A 132 -4.54 -6.06 21.46
CA MET A 132 -5.44 -7.04 22.05
C MET A 132 -4.77 -7.91 23.12
N LYS A 133 -3.44 -7.86 23.25
CA LYS A 133 -2.62 -8.70 24.13
C LYS A 133 -2.84 -10.19 23.87
N ILE A 134 -2.99 -10.55 22.60
CA ILE A 134 -3.13 -11.92 22.08
C ILE A 134 -1.79 -12.36 21.51
#